data_AF-A0A3S4MLT6-F1
#
_entry.id   AF-A0A3S4MLT6-F1
#
_cell.length_a   1.000
_cell.length_b   1.000
_cell.length_c   1.000
_cell.angle_alpha   90.00
_cell.angle_beta   90.00
_cell.angle_gamma   90.00
#
_symmetry.space_group_name_H-M   'P 1'
#
loop_
_entity.id
_entity.type
_entity.pdbx_description
1 polymer ?
#
loop_
_entity_poly.entity_id
_entity_poly.type
_entity_poly.pdbx_seq_one_letter_code
_entity_poly.pdbx_strand_id
1 'polypeptide(L)'
;MSYPLFDKDEHWHKPEQAFLTDDHRAILRFAVEALMSGKGAVLVTLVEIRGGAARPLGAQMVVREDGRYCGFVSGGCVEAAAAFEALEVMGSGCDREIRYGEGSPWFDIVLPCGGGITLTLHKLRSAQPLLAVLNRLEQRKPSGLRYDPQAQSLVCLPTQTRTGWNLNGFEVGFRPCVRLMIYGRSLEAQATASLAAATGYDSHIFDLFPASASAQIDTDTAVILLCHDLNRELPVLQAAREAKPFYLGALGSYRTPHFTSAKAPRAGMVQGGDSANPGTRRDIPQSPGCAYSGTLRAGRSRLCTSPSGGGFMPAPVS
;
A
#
# COMPACT_ATOMS: atom_id res chain seq x y z
N MET A 1 6.54 46.48 28.30
CA MET A 1 6.50 45.00 28.24
C MET A 1 7.48 44.58 27.16
N SER A 2 8.66 44.14 27.57
CA SER A 2 9.73 43.72 26.66
C SER A 2 9.47 42.25 26.33
N TYR A 3 9.28 41.94 25.04
CA TYR A 3 9.32 40.57 24.56
C TYR A 3 10.72 40.02 24.84
N PRO A 4 10.86 38.86 25.49
CA PRO A 4 12.19 38.29 25.67
C PRO A 4 12.76 38.00 24.28
N LEU A 5 13.82 38.74 23.97
CA LEU A 5 14.66 38.53 22.80
C LEU A 5 15.19 37.10 22.84
N PHE A 6 14.79 36.34 21.82
CA PHE A 6 15.24 35.01 21.44
C PHE A 6 16.63 34.67 21.96
N ASP A 7 16.69 33.59 22.75
CA ASP A 7 17.92 32.99 23.21
C ASP A 7 18.68 32.42 22.00
N LYS A 8 19.92 32.87 21.77
CA LYS A 8 20.70 32.58 20.55
C LYS A 8 21.41 31.23 20.60
N ASP A 9 21.26 30.47 21.69
CA ASP A 9 22.01 29.25 21.96
C ASP A 9 21.16 27.96 21.86
N GLU A 10 19.87 28.04 21.54
CA GLU A 10 19.09 26.86 21.14
C GLU A 10 19.52 26.45 19.72
N HIS A 11 20.13 25.28 19.61
CA HIS A 11 20.43 24.63 18.33
C HIS A 11 19.10 24.29 17.63
N TRP A 12 18.52 25.28 16.97
CA TRP A 12 17.34 25.08 16.13
C TRP A 12 17.75 24.23 14.94
N HIS A 13 17.44 22.93 14.99
CA HIS A 13 17.61 22.06 13.84
C HIS A 13 16.56 22.45 12.79
N LYS A 14 16.97 23.27 11.82
CA LYS A 14 16.17 23.53 10.62
C LYS A 14 15.79 22.17 10.02
N PRO A 15 14.48 21.87 9.85
CA PRO A 15 14.08 20.60 9.27
C PRO A 15 14.70 20.36 7.91
N GLU A 16 15.29 19.19 7.72
CA GLU A 16 15.98 18.81 6.49
C GLU A 16 15.49 17.44 6.01
N GLN A 17 15.17 17.35 4.73
CA GLN A 17 14.77 16.09 4.14
C GLN A 17 15.98 15.14 4.04
N ALA A 18 15.95 14.05 4.80
CA ALA A 18 16.98 13.02 4.72
C ALA A 18 16.92 12.26 3.40
N PHE A 19 15.72 11.85 2.99
CA PHE A 19 15.43 11.22 1.70
C PHE A 19 13.92 11.17 1.45
N LEU A 20 13.54 11.05 0.18
CA LEU A 20 12.15 10.90 -0.26
C LEU A 20 11.81 9.41 -0.43
N THR A 21 10.71 8.97 0.16
CA THR A 21 10.22 7.59 0.00
C THR A 21 8.73 7.51 0.33
N ASP A 22 8.01 6.59 -0.29
CA ASP A 22 6.69 6.14 0.15
C ASP A 22 6.69 4.67 0.61
N ASP A 23 7.87 4.05 0.72
CA ASP A 23 8.02 2.74 1.36
C ASP A 23 7.88 2.88 2.87
N HIS A 24 6.76 2.40 3.39
CA HIS A 24 6.49 2.32 4.82
C HIS A 24 7.61 1.63 5.60
N ARG A 25 8.29 0.61 5.06
CA ARG A 25 9.38 -0.06 5.79
C ARG A 25 10.56 0.87 5.99
N ALA A 26 10.95 1.62 4.97
CA ALA A 26 12.00 2.64 5.08
C ALA A 26 11.63 3.71 6.11
N ILE A 27 10.39 4.20 6.09
CA ILE A 27 9.89 5.21 7.04
C ILE A 27 9.92 4.69 8.48
N LEU A 28 9.41 3.48 8.72
CA LEU A 28 9.38 2.88 10.06
C LEU A 28 10.78 2.53 10.57
N ARG A 29 11.68 2.02 9.70
CA ARG A 29 13.09 1.77 10.05
C ARG A 29 13.79 3.06 10.43
N PHE A 30 13.53 4.15 9.71
CA PHE A 30 14.09 5.46 10.02
C PHE A 30 13.67 5.94 11.42
N ALA A 31 12.44 5.70 11.86
CA ALA A 31 12.03 5.96 13.25
C ALA A 31 12.74 5.05 14.25
N VAL A 32 12.78 3.74 13.98
CA VAL A 32 13.40 2.74 14.88
C VAL A 32 14.87 3.04 15.12
N GLU A 33 15.64 3.36 14.08
CA GLU A 33 17.06 3.71 14.19
C GLU A 33 17.30 4.90 15.13
N ALA A 34 16.45 5.93 15.09
CA ALA A 34 16.54 7.07 15.98
C ALA A 34 16.33 6.66 17.44
N LEU A 35 15.23 5.96 17.70
CA LEU A 35 14.86 5.50 19.04
C LEU A 35 15.90 4.56 19.63
N MET A 36 16.45 3.64 18.82
CA MET A 36 17.52 2.73 19.25
C MET A 36 18.85 3.45 19.51
N SER A 37 19.06 4.62 18.90
CA SER A 37 20.22 5.47 19.14
C SER A 37 20.00 6.45 20.30
N GLY A 38 18.91 6.31 21.06
CA GLY A 38 18.55 7.21 22.16
C GLY A 38 18.03 8.58 21.71
N LYS A 39 17.77 8.78 20.41
CA LYS A 39 17.20 10.01 19.86
C LYS A 39 15.69 9.97 19.81
N GLY A 40 15.05 11.11 19.96
CA GLY A 40 13.61 11.28 19.75
C GLY A 40 13.18 11.14 18.29
N ALA A 41 11.94 10.71 18.10
CA ALA A 41 11.28 10.70 16.79
C ALA A 41 9.77 10.96 16.93
N VAL A 42 9.20 11.62 15.94
CA VAL A 42 7.75 11.86 15.80
C VAL A 42 7.27 11.21 14.51
N LEU A 43 6.19 10.44 14.62
CA LEU A 43 5.48 9.86 13.50
C LEU A 43 4.33 10.78 13.12
N VAL A 44 4.35 11.29 11.89
CA VAL A 44 3.30 12.13 11.33
C VAL A 44 2.45 11.27 10.41
N THR A 45 1.13 11.30 10.58
CA THR A 45 0.20 10.48 9.79
C THR A 45 -0.93 11.33 9.22
N LEU A 46 -1.24 11.17 7.93
CA LEU A 46 -2.40 11.77 7.28
C LEU A 46 -3.68 11.03 7.68
N VAL A 47 -4.52 11.66 8.50
CA VAL A 47 -5.72 11.03 9.10
C VAL A 47 -7.05 11.47 8.50
N GLU A 48 -7.06 12.59 7.77
CA GLU A 48 -8.26 13.10 7.13
C GLU A 48 -7.90 13.87 5.85
N ILE A 49 -8.79 13.78 4.85
CA ILE A 49 -8.70 14.53 3.60
C ILE A 49 -10.04 15.22 3.38
N ARG A 50 -10.00 16.51 3.09
CA ARG A 50 -11.13 17.34 2.65
C ARG A 50 -10.89 17.74 1.20
N GLY A 51 -11.86 17.52 0.32
CA GLY A 51 -11.67 17.73 -1.12
C GLY A 51 -10.61 16.77 -1.70
N GLY A 52 -9.61 17.32 -2.40
CA GLY A 52 -8.52 16.55 -3.02
C GLY A 52 -7.22 16.57 -2.21
N ALA A 53 -6.46 15.48 -2.25
CA ALA A 53 -5.10 15.40 -1.72
C ALA A 53 -4.19 14.58 -2.64
N ALA A 54 -2.89 14.89 -2.64
CA ALA A 54 -1.90 14.17 -3.44
C ALA A 54 -1.58 12.76 -2.88
N ARG A 55 -1.89 12.51 -1.61
CA ARG A 55 -1.55 11.29 -0.89
C ARG A 55 -2.78 10.68 -0.22
N PRO A 56 -2.86 9.33 -0.12
CA PRO A 56 -3.99 8.67 0.50
C PRO A 56 -3.93 8.76 2.02
N LEU A 57 -5.08 8.54 2.68
CA LEU A 57 -5.14 8.34 4.13
C LEU A 57 -4.12 7.30 4.59
N GLY A 58 -3.48 7.56 5.72
CA GLY A 58 -2.39 6.77 6.29
C GLY A 58 -1.04 6.95 5.60
N ALA A 59 -0.89 7.91 4.68
CA ALA A 59 0.43 8.38 4.29
C ALA A 59 1.19 8.88 5.53
N GLN A 60 2.48 8.55 5.61
CA GLN A 60 3.30 8.78 6.79
C GLN A 60 4.60 9.50 6.45
N MET A 61 5.07 10.27 7.42
CA MET A 61 6.46 10.76 7.48
C MET A 61 6.97 10.65 8.92
N VAL A 62 8.28 10.57 9.07
CA VAL A 62 8.95 10.54 10.37
C VAL A 62 9.93 11.68 10.46
N VAL A 63 9.95 12.34 11.61
CA VAL A 63 10.85 13.45 11.93
C VAL A 63 11.69 13.06 13.13
N ARG A 64 13.01 13.11 13.01
CA ARG A 64 13.96 12.83 14.10
C ARG A 64 14.32 14.09 14.86
N GLU A 65 14.86 13.91 16.06
CA GLU A 65 15.33 14.98 16.95
C GLU A 65 16.39 15.89 16.32
N ASP A 66 17.20 15.34 15.42
CA ASP A 66 18.22 16.10 14.67
C ASP A 66 17.65 16.91 13.50
N GLY A 67 16.32 17.07 13.41
CA GLY A 67 15.62 17.80 12.36
C GLY A 67 15.49 17.04 11.04
N ARG A 68 16.09 15.85 10.91
CA ARG A 68 16.03 15.06 9.69
C ARG A 68 14.71 14.34 9.56
N TYR A 69 14.09 14.38 8.38
CA TYR A 69 12.82 13.69 8.12
C TYR A 69 12.82 12.87 6.83
N CYS A 70 11.97 11.84 6.78
CA CYS A 70 11.69 11.05 5.58
C CYS A 70 10.21 10.68 5.48
N GLY A 71 9.76 10.26 4.30
CA GLY A 71 8.33 10.09 4.01
C GLY A 71 7.67 11.41 3.62
N PHE A 72 6.40 11.34 3.22
CA PHE A 72 5.65 12.53 2.84
C PHE A 72 4.14 12.29 2.87
N VAL A 73 3.41 13.37 3.14
CA VAL A 73 1.97 13.36 3.45
C VAL A 73 1.14 14.22 2.49
N SER A 74 1.78 15.10 1.71
CA SER A 74 1.12 16.03 0.79
C SER A 74 1.75 16.13 -0.59
N GLY A 75 2.92 15.52 -0.81
CA GLY A 75 3.63 15.58 -2.09
C GLY A 75 4.66 16.70 -2.21
N GLY A 76 5.09 17.30 -1.09
CA GLY A 76 6.16 18.30 -1.04
C GLY A 76 5.72 19.70 -0.57
N CYS A 77 4.42 19.92 -0.37
CA CYS A 77 3.87 21.25 -0.07
C CYS A 77 3.97 21.63 1.41
N VAL A 78 3.84 20.66 2.32
CA VAL A 78 3.73 20.95 3.77
C VAL A 78 4.71 20.17 4.63
N GLU A 79 5.55 19.33 4.04
CA GLU A 79 6.45 18.42 4.79
C GLU A 79 7.41 19.19 5.69
N ALA A 80 7.98 20.30 5.23
CA ALA A 80 8.87 21.12 6.05
C ALA A 80 8.13 21.80 7.22
N ALA A 81 6.90 22.28 6.99
CA ALA A 81 6.06 22.86 8.03
C ALA A 81 5.62 21.80 9.06
N ALA A 82 5.19 20.62 8.59
CA ALA A 82 4.86 19.50 9.46
C ALA A 82 6.08 19.01 10.26
N ALA A 83 7.28 19.07 9.67
CA ALA A 83 8.51 18.72 10.37
C ALA A 83 8.89 19.74 11.45
N PHE A 84 8.68 21.04 11.21
CA PHE A 84 8.86 22.07 12.23
C PHE A 84 7.95 21.81 13.44
N GLU A 85 6.67 21.58 13.18
CA GLU A 85 5.66 21.26 14.19
C GLU A 85 5.97 19.96 14.95
N ALA A 86 6.53 18.97 14.26
CA ALA A 86 6.98 17.73 14.88
C ALA A 86 8.14 17.94 15.87
N LEU A 87 9.04 18.90 15.62
CA LEU A 87 10.09 19.25 16.58
C LEU A 87 9.49 19.88 17.85
N GLU A 88 8.45 20.71 17.72
CA GLU A 88 7.72 21.26 18.87
C GLU A 88 7.01 20.16 19.70
N VAL A 89 6.38 19.19 19.03
CA VAL A 89 5.78 18.01 19.66
C VAL A 89 6.83 17.19 20.41
N MET A 90 8.04 17.11 19.86
CA MET A 90 9.14 16.39 20.51
C MET A 90 9.55 17.05 21.83
N GLY A 91 9.66 18.39 21.84
CA GLY A 91 9.99 19.18 23.04
C GLY A 91 8.87 19.17 24.09
N SER A 92 7.63 19.40 23.68
CA SER A 92 6.48 19.42 24.60
C SER A 92 6.10 18.03 25.16
N GLY A 93 6.37 16.97 24.40
CA GLY A 93 6.04 15.60 24.78
C GLY A 93 4.57 15.22 24.57
N CYS A 94 3.76 16.12 24.03
CA CYS A 94 2.32 15.94 23.83
C CYS A 94 2.00 15.83 22.33
N ASP A 95 1.23 14.80 21.96
CA ASP A 95 0.78 14.63 20.58
C ASP A 95 -0.11 15.80 20.13
N ARG A 96 -0.08 16.11 18.83
CA ARG A 96 -0.81 17.25 18.24
C ARG A 96 -1.55 16.84 16.97
N GLU A 97 -2.66 17.53 16.69
CA GLU A 97 -3.34 17.49 15.39
C GLU A 97 -3.15 18.83 14.68
N ILE A 98 -2.87 18.78 13.37
CA ILE A 98 -2.62 19.96 12.55
C ILE A 98 -3.43 19.86 11.26
N ARG A 99 -4.00 20.98 10.83
CA ARG A 99 -4.80 21.08 9.60
C ARG A 99 -4.16 22.07 8.64
N TYR A 100 -4.02 21.65 7.39
CA TYR A 100 -3.50 22.48 6.30
C TYR A 100 -4.51 22.55 5.15
N GLY A 101 -4.50 23.66 4.41
CA GLY A 101 -5.42 23.88 3.28
C GLY A 101 -6.85 24.14 3.73
N GLU A 102 -7.80 23.60 2.98
CA GLU A 102 -9.23 23.80 3.23
C GLU A 102 -9.64 23.35 4.65
N GLY A 103 -10.25 24.27 5.40
CA GLY A 103 -10.67 24.04 6.78
C GLY A 103 -9.54 24.18 7.82
N SER A 104 -8.34 24.61 7.41
CA SER A 104 -7.33 25.06 8.36
C SER A 104 -7.81 26.32 9.09
N PRO A 105 -7.56 26.46 10.41
CA PRO A 105 -7.82 27.70 11.14
C PRO A 105 -6.86 28.83 10.73
N TRP A 106 -5.79 28.50 10.00
CA TRP A 106 -4.75 29.43 9.57
C TRP A 106 -4.87 29.69 8.06
N PHE A 107 -4.71 30.95 7.66
CA PHE A 107 -4.82 31.40 6.26
C PHE A 107 -3.54 31.18 5.44
N ASP A 108 -2.55 30.51 6.01
CA ASP A 108 -1.14 30.56 5.60
C ASP A 108 -0.73 29.50 4.59
N ILE A 109 -1.31 28.30 4.64
CA ILE A 109 -0.94 27.20 3.74
C ILE A 109 -2.13 26.79 2.88
N VAL A 110 -2.14 27.27 1.63
CA VAL A 110 -3.07 26.83 0.59
C VAL A 110 -2.43 25.70 -0.21
N LEU A 111 -3.11 24.54 -0.28
CA LEU A 111 -2.62 23.40 -1.04
C LEU A 111 -2.89 23.61 -2.55
N PRO A 112 -1.94 23.28 -3.46
CA PRO A 112 -2.15 23.41 -4.91
C PRO A 112 -3.30 22.57 -5.46
N CYS A 113 -3.67 21.48 -4.78
CA CYS A 113 -4.82 20.65 -5.14
C CYS A 113 -6.17 21.26 -4.74
N GLY A 114 -6.17 22.39 -4.02
CA GLY A 114 -7.38 23.09 -3.56
C GLY A 114 -8.11 22.43 -2.38
N GLY A 115 -7.64 21.28 -1.88
CA GLY A 115 -8.24 20.59 -0.74
C GLY A 115 -7.58 20.93 0.60
N GLY A 116 -7.86 20.10 1.61
CA GLY A 116 -7.32 20.19 2.95
C GLY A 116 -6.95 18.83 3.53
N ILE A 117 -5.97 18.82 4.44
CA ILE A 117 -5.50 17.61 5.10
C ILE A 117 -5.39 17.81 6.61
N THR A 118 -5.72 16.77 7.36
CA THR A 118 -5.48 16.70 8.82
C THR A 118 -4.37 15.71 9.09
N LEU A 119 -3.32 16.14 9.80
CA LEU A 119 -2.19 15.33 10.22
C LEU A 119 -2.23 15.12 11.74
N THR A 120 -1.95 13.90 12.20
CA THR A 120 -1.61 13.64 13.59
C THR A 120 -0.10 13.53 13.74
N LEU A 121 0.45 14.18 14.75
CA LEU A 121 1.85 14.16 15.12
C LEU A 121 1.95 13.41 16.44
N HIS A 122 2.49 12.19 16.38
CA HIS A 122 2.61 11.32 17.53
C HIS A 122 4.08 11.17 17.96
N LYS A 123 4.40 11.55 19.21
CA LYS A 123 5.74 11.33 19.76
C LYS A 123 5.95 9.85 20.04
N LEU A 124 6.94 9.26 19.37
CA LEU A 124 7.27 7.86 19.55
C LEU A 124 8.00 7.65 20.87
N ARG A 125 7.33 6.99 21.81
CA ARG A 125 7.86 6.67 23.15
C ARG A 125 8.54 5.30 23.20
N SER A 126 8.31 4.45 22.20
CA SER A 126 8.88 3.11 22.10
C SER A 126 8.99 2.69 20.64
N ALA A 127 10.07 1.97 20.30
CA ALA A 127 10.26 1.37 18.99
C ALA A 127 9.44 0.07 18.81
N GLN A 128 8.91 -0.50 19.90
CA GLN A 128 8.30 -1.85 19.91
C GLN A 128 7.14 -2.02 18.92
N PRO A 129 6.18 -1.08 18.78
CA PRO A 129 5.11 -1.21 17.80
C PRO A 129 5.63 -1.22 16.35
N LEU A 130 6.64 -0.41 16.06
CA LEU A 130 7.23 -0.28 14.73
C LEU A 130 8.03 -1.54 14.36
N LEU A 131 8.84 -2.04 15.31
CA LEU A 131 9.55 -3.31 15.18
C LEU A 131 8.60 -4.49 14.98
N ALA A 132 7.47 -4.52 15.69
CA ALA A 132 6.47 -5.56 15.53
C ALA A 132 5.87 -5.54 14.10
N VAL A 133 5.55 -4.37 13.56
CA VAL A 133 5.10 -4.24 12.15
C VAL A 133 6.20 -4.71 11.19
N LEU A 134 7.43 -4.22 11.34
CA LEU A 134 8.56 -4.57 10.48
C LEU A 134 8.83 -6.09 10.47
N ASN A 135 8.85 -6.72 11.64
CA ASN A 135 9.06 -8.17 11.77
C ASN A 135 7.96 -8.97 11.06
N ARG A 136 6.71 -8.52 11.12
CA ARG A 136 5.61 -9.18 10.41
C ARG A 136 5.75 -9.02 8.90
N LEU A 137 6.10 -7.83 8.43
CA LEU A 137 6.32 -7.56 7.01
C LEU A 137 7.52 -8.32 6.44
N GLU A 138 8.56 -8.56 7.24
CA GLU A 138 9.71 -9.41 6.90
C GLU A 138 9.28 -10.88 6.73
N GLN A 139 8.41 -11.37 7.62
CA GLN A 139 7.80 -12.69 7.52
C GLN A 139 6.68 -12.78 6.47
N ARG A 140 6.52 -11.75 5.64
CA ARG A 140 5.44 -11.63 4.64
C ARG A 140 4.03 -11.84 5.21
N LYS A 141 3.82 -11.38 6.45
CA LYS A 141 2.51 -11.36 7.09
C LYS A 141 1.94 -9.95 7.10
N PRO A 142 0.64 -9.77 6.77
CA PRO A 142 -0.03 -8.49 6.93
C PRO A 142 -0.02 -8.02 8.39
N SER A 143 -0.08 -6.70 8.58
CA SER A 143 -0.05 -6.05 9.88
C SER A 143 -0.84 -4.74 9.84
N GLY A 144 -1.14 -4.18 11.01
CA GLY A 144 -1.63 -2.83 11.15
C GLY A 144 -0.86 -2.06 12.22
N LEU A 145 -1.06 -0.75 12.25
CA LEU A 145 -0.59 0.13 13.31
C LEU A 145 -1.78 1.01 13.73
N ARG A 146 -2.11 1.02 15.02
CA ARG A 146 -3.22 1.81 15.56
C ARG A 146 -2.66 2.90 16.45
N TYR A 147 -3.06 4.13 16.14
CA TYR A 147 -2.84 5.32 16.96
C TYR A 147 -4.12 5.64 17.73
N ASP A 148 -4.02 5.78 19.06
CA ASP A 148 -5.10 6.26 19.92
C ASP A 148 -4.76 7.69 20.41
N PRO A 149 -5.47 8.73 19.95
CA PRO A 149 -5.20 10.11 20.35
C PRO A 149 -5.47 10.42 21.82
N GLN A 150 -6.43 9.73 22.45
CA GLN A 150 -6.76 9.98 23.86
C GLN A 150 -5.69 9.40 24.78
N ALA A 151 -5.24 8.18 24.46
CA ALA A 151 -4.19 7.51 25.21
C ALA A 151 -2.77 7.96 24.79
N GLN A 152 -2.63 8.75 23.72
CA GLN A 152 -1.36 9.08 23.07
C GLN A 152 -0.48 7.85 22.89
N SER A 153 -1.09 6.78 22.38
CA SER A 153 -0.47 5.46 22.31
C SER A 153 -0.48 4.91 20.88
N LEU A 154 0.50 4.07 20.61
CA LEU A 154 0.69 3.43 19.32
C LEU A 154 0.88 1.93 19.54
N VAL A 155 0.09 1.11 18.86
CA VAL A 155 0.13 -0.35 19.01
C VAL A 155 0.13 -1.05 17.66
N CYS A 156 0.87 -2.16 17.57
CA CYS A 156 0.83 -3.02 16.40
C CYS A 156 -0.43 -3.88 16.43
N LEU A 157 -1.11 -3.99 15.29
CA LEU A 157 -2.22 -4.91 15.09
C LEU A 157 -1.73 -6.16 14.35
N PRO A 158 -2.16 -7.37 14.75
CA PRO A 158 -1.67 -8.63 14.19
C PRO A 158 -2.23 -8.95 12.81
N THR A 159 -3.15 -8.16 12.27
CA THR A 159 -3.75 -8.35 10.96
C THR A 159 -3.81 -7.02 10.21
N GLN A 160 -3.91 -7.08 8.88
CA GLN A 160 -4.17 -5.87 8.12
C GLN A 160 -5.57 -5.36 8.44
N THR A 161 -5.67 -4.06 8.66
CA THR A 161 -6.93 -3.33 8.78
C THR A 161 -7.12 -2.39 7.59
N ARG A 162 -8.35 -1.89 7.42
CA ARG A 162 -8.61 -0.83 6.46
C ARG A 162 -8.09 0.46 7.06
N THR A 163 -7.25 1.17 6.31
CA THR A 163 -6.73 2.46 6.76
C THR A 163 -7.86 3.46 6.98
N GLY A 164 -7.88 4.10 8.15
CA GLY A 164 -8.91 5.05 8.54
C GLY A 164 -9.23 5.01 10.03
N TRP A 165 -10.22 5.82 10.42
CA TRP A 165 -10.75 5.84 11.78
C TRP A 165 -11.58 4.59 12.07
N ASN A 166 -11.27 3.94 13.20
CA ASN A 166 -12.00 2.81 13.73
C ASN A 166 -12.22 3.04 15.24
N LEU A 167 -13.47 3.28 15.62
CA LEU A 167 -13.86 3.73 16.96
C LEU A 167 -13.07 4.99 17.37
N ASN A 168 -12.27 4.93 18.43
CA ASN A 168 -11.50 6.04 18.99
C ASN A 168 -10.06 6.13 18.49
N GLY A 169 -9.68 5.37 17.46
CA GLY A 169 -8.28 5.31 17.01
C GLY A 169 -8.16 5.22 15.50
N PHE A 170 -7.05 5.72 15.00
CA PHE A 170 -6.72 5.71 13.57
C PHE A 170 -5.82 4.52 13.26
N GLU A 171 -6.19 3.72 12.28
CA GLU A 171 -5.47 2.53 11.89
C GLU A 171 -4.82 2.71 10.52
N VAL A 172 -3.59 2.25 10.36
CA VAL A 172 -2.87 2.15 9.09
C VAL A 172 -2.61 0.68 8.80
N GLY A 173 -3.08 0.19 7.65
CA GLY A 173 -2.88 -1.19 7.22
C GLY A 173 -1.61 -1.36 6.39
N PHE A 174 -0.80 -2.36 6.72
CA PHE A 174 0.43 -2.71 6.00
C PHE A 174 0.33 -4.09 5.36
N ARG A 175 0.79 -4.19 4.12
CA ARG A 175 0.93 -5.45 3.39
C ARG A 175 2.40 -5.72 3.10
N PRO A 176 2.81 -6.99 2.98
CA PRO A 176 4.11 -7.35 2.45
C PRO A 176 4.34 -6.69 1.07
N CYS A 177 5.60 -6.40 0.73
CA CYS A 177 5.94 -5.99 -0.62
C CYS A 177 5.48 -7.06 -1.62
N VAL A 178 4.87 -6.59 -2.69
CA VAL A 178 4.39 -7.43 -3.78
C VAL A 178 5.58 -8.15 -4.39
N ARG A 179 5.48 -9.48 -4.43
CA ARG A 179 6.50 -10.33 -5.05
C ARG A 179 6.07 -10.73 -6.45
N LEU A 180 6.96 -10.60 -7.43
CA LEU A 180 6.76 -11.07 -8.79
C LEU A 180 7.64 -12.30 -9.02
N MET A 181 7.00 -13.45 -9.27
CA MET A 181 7.68 -14.67 -9.70
C MET A 181 7.48 -14.82 -11.21
N ILE A 182 8.52 -14.52 -11.96
CA ILE A 182 8.51 -14.47 -13.43
C ILE A 182 9.19 -15.74 -13.93
N TYR A 183 8.48 -16.56 -14.70
CA TYR A 183 8.99 -17.80 -15.27
C TYR A 183 9.27 -17.62 -16.76
N GLY A 184 10.53 -17.77 -17.15
CA GLY A 184 10.99 -17.58 -18.53
C GLY A 184 12.30 -16.80 -18.62
N ARG A 185 12.98 -16.91 -19.77
CA ARG A 185 14.26 -16.22 -20.05
C ARG A 185 14.16 -15.24 -21.22
N SER A 186 12.95 -14.92 -21.65
CA SER A 186 12.73 -14.09 -22.81
C SER A 186 13.04 -12.61 -22.52
N LEU A 187 13.10 -11.79 -23.57
CA LEU A 187 13.32 -10.35 -23.43
C LEU A 187 12.15 -9.69 -22.68
N GLU A 188 10.94 -10.22 -22.85
CA GLU A 188 9.73 -9.83 -22.12
C GLU A 188 9.88 -10.10 -20.62
N ALA A 189 10.51 -11.21 -20.22
CA ALA A 189 10.75 -11.52 -18.81
C ALA A 189 11.72 -10.52 -18.17
N GLN A 190 12.80 -10.18 -18.87
CA GLN A 190 13.76 -9.17 -18.40
C GLN A 190 13.13 -7.77 -18.33
N ALA A 191 12.35 -7.38 -19.35
CA ALA A 191 11.63 -6.11 -19.36
C ALA A 191 10.62 -6.03 -18.22
N THR A 192 9.86 -7.10 -17.98
CA THR A 192 8.89 -7.19 -16.87
C THR A 192 9.60 -7.05 -15.52
N ALA A 193 10.72 -7.75 -15.30
CA ALA A 193 11.47 -7.67 -14.06
C ALA A 193 12.08 -6.27 -13.83
N SER A 194 12.55 -5.62 -14.91
CA SER A 194 13.10 -4.27 -14.84
C SER A 194 12.04 -3.24 -14.47
N LEU A 195 10.85 -3.32 -15.08
CA LEU A 195 9.72 -2.46 -14.73
C LEU A 195 9.27 -2.71 -13.28
N ALA A 196 9.19 -3.97 -12.87
CA ALA A 196 8.85 -4.35 -11.50
C ALA A 196 9.82 -3.73 -10.48
N ALA A 197 11.13 -3.85 -10.72
CA ALA A 197 12.16 -3.27 -9.87
C ALA A 197 12.06 -1.73 -9.80
N ALA A 198 11.82 -1.07 -10.94
CA ALA A 198 11.62 0.38 -10.98
C ALA A 198 10.39 0.86 -10.18
N THR A 199 9.38 0.00 -10.00
CA THR A 199 8.18 0.27 -9.19
C THR A 199 8.30 -0.19 -7.73
N GLY A 200 9.45 -0.73 -7.31
CA GLY A 200 9.70 -1.20 -5.95
C GLY A 200 9.12 -2.57 -5.62
N TYR A 201 8.75 -3.39 -6.62
CA TYR A 201 8.34 -4.78 -6.41
C TYR A 201 9.53 -5.72 -6.23
N ASP A 202 9.33 -6.76 -5.42
CA ASP A 202 10.29 -7.84 -5.19
C ASP A 202 10.23 -8.84 -6.36
N SER A 203 11.03 -8.64 -7.42
CA SER A 203 10.98 -9.44 -8.65
C SER A 203 12.06 -10.51 -8.71
N HIS A 204 11.66 -11.72 -9.12
CA HIS A 204 12.52 -12.90 -9.26
C HIS A 204 12.26 -13.56 -10.61
N ILE A 205 13.32 -13.84 -11.36
CA ILE A 205 13.24 -14.57 -12.63
C ILE A 205 13.68 -16.02 -12.41
N PHE A 206 12.85 -16.96 -12.86
CA PHE A 206 13.07 -18.39 -12.76
C PHE A 206 13.11 -19.01 -14.16
N ASP A 207 14.07 -19.92 -14.37
CA ASP A 207 14.11 -20.74 -15.59
C ASP A 207 13.21 -21.97 -15.43
N LEU A 208 13.41 -22.74 -14.37
CA LEU A 208 12.58 -23.88 -14.02
C LEU A 208 11.81 -23.61 -12.72
N PHE A 209 10.74 -24.36 -12.47
CA PHE A 209 10.01 -24.31 -11.21
C PHE A 209 10.77 -25.07 -10.12
N PRO A 210 11.43 -24.40 -9.14
CA PRO A 210 12.11 -25.11 -8.07
C PRO A 210 11.08 -25.66 -7.08
N ALA A 211 11.39 -26.81 -6.45
CA ALA A 211 10.49 -27.42 -5.45
C ALA A 211 10.16 -26.46 -4.29
N SER A 212 11.06 -25.54 -3.96
CA SER A 212 10.87 -24.51 -2.93
C SER A 212 9.95 -23.36 -3.35
N ALA A 213 9.68 -23.16 -4.65
CA ALA A 213 8.88 -22.03 -5.11
C ALA A 213 7.42 -22.12 -4.66
N SER A 214 6.84 -23.32 -4.55
CA SER A 214 5.45 -23.50 -4.09
C SER A 214 5.23 -22.87 -2.71
N ALA A 215 6.19 -23.04 -1.79
CA ALA A 215 6.10 -22.50 -0.43
C ALA A 215 6.28 -20.97 -0.36
N GLN A 216 6.72 -20.34 -1.46
CA GLN A 216 6.98 -18.90 -1.55
C GLN A 216 5.84 -18.11 -2.18
N ILE A 217 4.84 -18.80 -2.75
CA ILE A 217 3.66 -18.17 -3.34
C ILE A 217 2.65 -17.90 -2.22
N ASP A 218 2.33 -16.63 -2.02
CA ASP A 218 1.33 -16.17 -1.05
C ASP A 218 0.30 -15.22 -1.69
N THR A 219 -0.63 -14.70 -0.89
CA THR A 219 -1.67 -13.76 -1.36
C THR A 219 -1.15 -12.40 -1.80
N ASP A 220 0.15 -12.13 -1.64
CA ASP A 220 0.84 -10.90 -2.05
C ASP A 220 1.88 -11.21 -3.14
N THR A 221 1.76 -12.38 -3.78
CA THR A 221 2.59 -12.84 -4.90
C THR A 221 1.82 -12.75 -6.22
N ALA A 222 2.48 -12.25 -7.25
CA ALA A 222 2.08 -12.35 -8.65
C ALA A 222 2.93 -13.41 -9.33
N VAL A 223 2.28 -14.36 -10.01
CA VAL A 223 2.94 -15.39 -10.82
C VAL A 223 2.75 -15.04 -12.29
N ILE A 224 3.85 -14.95 -13.04
CA ILE A 224 3.85 -14.53 -14.44
C ILE A 224 4.61 -15.57 -15.26
N LEU A 225 3.92 -16.20 -16.23
CA LEU A 225 4.50 -17.18 -17.15
C LEU A 225 4.81 -16.49 -18.47
N LEU A 226 6.09 -16.33 -18.77
CA LEU A 226 6.63 -15.74 -20.01
C LEU A 226 7.52 -16.76 -20.72
N CYS A 227 6.99 -17.97 -20.88
CA CYS A 227 7.61 -19.03 -21.65
C CYS A 227 6.61 -19.59 -22.67
N HIS A 228 7.09 -20.44 -23.57
CA HIS A 228 6.28 -21.05 -24.63
C HIS A 228 6.28 -22.58 -24.55
N ASP A 229 6.64 -23.14 -23.39
CA ASP A 229 6.74 -24.58 -23.15
C ASP A 229 5.77 -25.00 -22.04
N LEU A 230 4.67 -25.63 -22.46
CA LEU A 230 3.63 -26.16 -21.57
C LEU A 230 4.17 -27.08 -20.48
N ASN A 231 5.21 -27.88 -20.74
CA ASN A 231 5.75 -28.80 -19.74
C ASN A 231 6.42 -28.03 -18.59
N ARG A 232 6.96 -26.85 -18.87
CA ARG A 232 7.57 -25.97 -17.88
C ARG A 232 6.54 -25.14 -17.13
N GLU A 233 5.41 -24.83 -17.76
CA GLU A 233 4.32 -24.05 -17.16
C GLU A 233 3.45 -24.87 -16.19
N LEU A 234 3.18 -26.14 -16.53
CA LEU A 234 2.24 -26.97 -15.79
C LEU A 234 2.54 -27.08 -14.28
N PRO A 235 3.79 -27.32 -13.83
CA PRO A 235 4.12 -27.35 -12.40
C PRO A 235 3.83 -26.01 -11.71
N VAL A 236 4.11 -24.89 -12.37
CA VAL A 236 3.87 -23.54 -11.84
C VAL A 236 2.37 -23.29 -11.70
N LEU A 237 1.58 -23.66 -12.71
CA LEU A 237 0.13 -23.51 -12.71
C LEU A 237 -0.52 -24.33 -11.59
N GLN A 238 -0.05 -25.56 -11.38
CA GLN A 238 -0.54 -26.43 -10.31
C GLN A 238 -0.27 -25.81 -8.93
N ALA A 239 0.97 -25.38 -8.67
CA ALA A 239 1.33 -24.73 -7.41
C ALA A 239 0.59 -23.41 -7.18
N ALA A 240 0.49 -22.56 -8.20
CA ALA A 240 -0.23 -21.29 -8.12
C ALA A 240 -1.71 -21.50 -7.81
N ARG A 241 -2.36 -22.52 -8.38
CA ARG A 241 -3.77 -22.83 -8.11
C ARG A 241 -4.02 -23.15 -6.63
N GLU A 242 -3.09 -23.84 -5.99
CA GLU A 242 -3.18 -24.20 -4.57
C GLU A 242 -2.87 -23.00 -3.67
N ALA A 243 -1.82 -22.25 -3.98
CA ALA A 243 -1.34 -21.12 -3.19
C ALA A 243 -2.20 -19.84 -3.30
N LYS A 244 -3.02 -19.72 -4.35
CA LYS A 244 -3.94 -18.59 -4.60
C LYS A 244 -3.23 -17.21 -4.59
N PRO A 245 -2.24 -17.00 -5.47
CA PRO A 245 -1.62 -15.69 -5.65
C PRO A 245 -2.68 -14.65 -6.06
N PHE A 246 -2.42 -13.37 -5.79
CA PHE A 246 -3.37 -12.33 -6.19
C PHE A 246 -3.44 -12.15 -7.72
N TYR A 247 -2.40 -12.59 -8.43
CA TYR A 247 -2.31 -12.53 -9.88
C TYR A 247 -1.65 -13.78 -10.45
N LEU A 248 -2.25 -14.35 -11.49
CA LEU A 248 -1.68 -15.40 -12.33
C LEU A 248 -1.86 -14.99 -13.80
N GLY A 249 -0.75 -14.68 -14.47
CA GLY A 249 -0.72 -14.31 -15.88
C GLY A 249 0.12 -15.30 -16.68
N ALA A 250 -0.29 -15.58 -17.92
CA ALA A 250 0.45 -16.43 -18.84
C ALA A 250 0.47 -15.82 -20.24
N LEU A 251 1.62 -15.86 -20.88
CA LEU A 251 1.80 -15.39 -22.25
C LEU A 251 1.20 -16.41 -23.22
N GLY A 252 0.27 -15.98 -24.08
CA GLY A 252 -0.32 -16.86 -25.08
C GLY A 252 -1.00 -16.09 -26.20
N SER A 253 -1.07 -16.70 -27.39
CA SER A 253 -1.83 -16.16 -28.52
C SER A 253 -3.29 -16.59 -28.43
N TYR A 254 -4.22 -15.75 -28.91
CA TYR A 254 -5.65 -16.10 -29.03
C TYR A 254 -5.91 -17.38 -29.83
N ARG A 255 -5.00 -17.75 -30.75
CA ARG A 255 -5.12 -18.92 -31.64
C ARG A 255 -4.60 -20.20 -31.00
N THR A 256 -3.86 -20.09 -29.91
CA THR A 256 -3.40 -21.25 -29.16
C THR A 256 -4.31 -21.40 -27.94
N PRO A 257 -5.24 -22.35 -27.92
CA PRO A 257 -6.10 -22.58 -26.77
C PRO A 257 -5.29 -23.24 -25.63
N HIS A 258 -4.34 -22.51 -25.06
CA HIS A 258 -3.54 -22.95 -23.90
C HIS A 258 -4.39 -23.00 -22.62
N PHE A 259 -5.54 -22.33 -22.61
CA PHE A 259 -6.52 -22.38 -21.53
C PHE A 259 -7.82 -23.02 -22.03
N THR A 260 -7.80 -24.33 -22.27
CA THR A 260 -9.08 -25.08 -22.30
C THR A 260 -9.34 -25.60 -20.90
N SER A 261 -10.42 -25.11 -20.29
CA SER A 261 -11.07 -25.64 -19.08
C SER A 261 -11.43 -27.14 -19.16
N ALA A 262 -11.13 -27.81 -20.28
CA ALA A 262 -11.35 -29.23 -20.51
C ALA A 262 -10.27 -30.16 -19.90
N LYS A 263 -9.09 -29.64 -19.52
CA LYS A 263 -8.04 -30.43 -18.82
C LYS A 263 -7.83 -30.06 -17.34
N ALA A 264 -8.60 -29.09 -16.83
CA ALA A 264 -8.72 -28.83 -15.40
C ALA A 264 -10.08 -29.35 -14.91
N PRO A 265 -10.19 -30.05 -13.77
CA PRO A 265 -11.49 -30.41 -13.22
C PRO A 265 -12.30 -29.12 -13.00
N ARG A 266 -13.52 -29.09 -13.56
CA ARG A 266 -14.41 -27.93 -13.65
C ARG A 266 -14.52 -27.18 -12.32
N ALA A 267 -13.96 -25.98 -12.25
CA ALA A 267 -14.28 -24.96 -11.25
C ALA A 267 -14.66 -23.67 -12.00
N GLY A 268 -15.75 -23.03 -11.57
CA GLY A 268 -16.57 -22.10 -12.35
C GLY A 268 -15.83 -20.99 -13.11
N MET A 269 -16.07 -20.92 -14.41
CA MET A 269 -15.84 -19.73 -15.24
C MET A 269 -17.01 -18.76 -15.03
N VAL A 270 -16.72 -17.51 -14.67
CA VAL A 270 -17.71 -16.41 -14.73
C VAL A 270 -17.32 -15.51 -15.89
N GLN A 271 -18.21 -15.39 -16.88
CA GLN A 271 -18.17 -14.32 -17.87
C GLN A 271 -18.71 -13.05 -17.18
N GLY A 272 -17.83 -12.11 -16.83
CA GLY A 272 -18.21 -10.87 -16.17
C GLY A 272 -18.57 -9.79 -17.19
N GLY A 273 -19.86 -9.44 -17.27
CA GLY A 273 -20.34 -8.16 -17.78
C GLY A 273 -20.21 -7.06 -16.73
N ASP A 274 -20.14 -5.81 -17.19
CA ASP A 274 -19.88 -4.61 -16.41
C ASP A 274 -20.84 -4.40 -15.22
N SER A 275 -20.28 -4.21 -14.02
CA SER A 275 -20.84 -3.29 -13.02
C SER A 275 -19.77 -2.84 -12.00
N ALA A 276 -19.81 -1.55 -11.66
CA ALA A 276 -18.83 -0.83 -10.87
C ALA A 276 -19.05 -0.99 -9.35
N ASN A 277 -17.95 -1.10 -8.58
CA ASN A 277 -17.94 -0.91 -7.12
C ASN A 277 -16.55 -0.38 -6.68
N PRO A 278 -16.44 0.75 -5.95
CA PRO A 278 -15.15 1.37 -5.62
C PRO A 278 -14.61 0.81 -4.30
N GLY A 279 -13.76 -0.21 -4.41
CA GLY A 279 -13.00 -0.75 -3.29
C GLY A 279 -11.68 -1.32 -3.80
N THR A 280 -10.61 -0.51 -3.76
CA THR A 280 -9.22 -0.88 -4.08
C THR A 280 -9.06 -1.76 -5.33
N ARG A 281 -9.37 -1.19 -6.50
CA ARG A 281 -8.89 -1.71 -7.78
C ARG A 281 -7.38 -1.48 -7.85
N ARG A 282 -6.59 -2.55 -7.86
CA ARG A 282 -5.25 -2.53 -8.48
C ARG A 282 -5.44 -3.07 -9.91
N ASP A 283 -5.79 -2.17 -10.81
CA ASP A 283 -5.78 -2.45 -12.24
C ASP A 283 -4.32 -2.27 -12.71
N ILE A 284 -3.68 -3.35 -13.14
CA ILE A 284 -2.44 -3.24 -13.92
C ILE A 284 -2.83 -2.49 -15.21
N PRO A 285 -2.19 -1.36 -15.54
CA PRO A 285 -2.57 -0.60 -16.73
C PRO A 285 -2.44 -1.50 -17.96
N GLN A 286 -3.55 -1.66 -18.69
CA GLN A 286 -3.49 -2.16 -20.06
C GLN A 286 -2.90 -1.05 -20.91
N SER A 287 -1.68 -1.23 -21.42
CA SER A 287 -1.11 -0.32 -22.40
C SER A 287 -1.99 -0.31 -23.67
N PRO A 288 -2.43 0.87 -24.16
CA PRO A 288 -3.18 0.93 -25.41
C PRO A 288 -2.25 0.52 -26.55
N GLY A 289 -2.50 -0.65 -27.14
CA GLY A 289 -1.72 -1.22 -28.24
C GLY A 289 -1.02 -2.56 -27.97
N CYS A 290 -1.11 -3.11 -26.75
CA CYS A 290 -0.52 -4.42 -26.43
C CYS A 290 -1.44 -5.56 -26.92
N ALA A 291 -1.02 -6.31 -27.94
CA ALA A 291 -1.69 -7.53 -28.42
C ALA A 291 -1.46 -8.76 -27.49
N TYR A 292 -1.41 -8.56 -26.18
CA TYR A 292 -1.11 -9.58 -25.18
C TYR A 292 -2.33 -9.88 -24.32
N SER A 293 -2.85 -11.11 -24.38
CA SER A 293 -4.10 -11.50 -23.75
C SER A 293 -3.93 -12.62 -22.74
N GLY A 294 -4.44 -12.42 -21.52
CA GLY A 294 -4.59 -13.48 -20.51
C GLY A 294 -4.38 -12.98 -19.09
N THR A 295 -5.40 -12.39 -18.46
CA THR A 295 -5.39 -12.06 -17.02
C THR A 295 -6.44 -12.89 -16.31
N LEU A 296 -6.02 -13.83 -15.45
CA LEU A 296 -6.92 -14.49 -14.49
C LEU A 296 -6.76 -13.80 -13.13
N ARG A 297 -7.78 -13.05 -12.70
CA ARG A 297 -7.85 -12.50 -11.34
C ARG A 297 -8.37 -13.59 -10.40
N ALA A 298 -7.57 -13.96 -9.41
CA ALA A 298 -8.04 -14.81 -8.32
C ALA A 298 -8.79 -13.92 -7.29
N GLY A 299 -10.14 -13.97 -7.29
CA GLY A 299 -10.99 -13.15 -6.43
C GLY A 299 -12.28 -13.86 -5.99
N ARG A 300 -12.63 -13.67 -4.72
CA ARG A 300 -13.63 -14.37 -3.89
C ARG A 300 -15.05 -14.46 -4.49
N SER A 301 -15.66 -15.63 -4.34
CA SER A 301 -17.07 -15.93 -4.57
C SER A 301 -18.01 -15.19 -3.60
N ARG A 302 -19.07 -14.55 -4.12
CA ARG A 302 -20.35 -14.41 -3.41
C ARG A 302 -21.45 -14.99 -4.29
N LEU A 303 -22.18 -15.97 -3.75
CA LEU A 303 -23.40 -16.50 -4.32
C LEU A 303 -24.49 -15.42 -4.30
N CYS A 304 -25.20 -15.25 -5.41
CA CYS A 304 -26.59 -14.82 -5.38
C CYS A 304 -27.41 -15.89 -6.08
N THR A 305 -28.24 -16.57 -5.28
CA THR A 305 -29.31 -17.44 -5.74
C THR A 305 -30.35 -16.61 -6.49
N SER A 306 -30.61 -16.97 -7.74
CA SER A 306 -31.75 -16.50 -8.53
C SER A 306 -33.06 -17.03 -7.94
N PRO A 307 -34.13 -16.21 -7.80
CA PRO A 307 -35.48 -16.75 -7.80
C PRO A 307 -35.91 -16.97 -9.26
N SER A 308 -36.53 -18.13 -9.46
CA SER A 308 -37.21 -18.61 -10.65
C SER A 308 -38.30 -17.67 -11.16
N GLY A 309 -38.58 -17.77 -12.46
CA GLY A 309 -39.47 -16.88 -13.19
C GLY A 309 -40.96 -17.02 -12.90
N GLY A 310 -41.69 -16.04 -13.42
CA GLY A 310 -43.14 -16.04 -13.56
C GLY A 310 -43.47 -15.08 -14.70
N GLY A 311 -43.84 -15.63 -15.85
CA GLY A 311 -44.15 -14.86 -17.05
C GLY A 311 -45.47 -14.10 -16.94
N PHE A 312 -45.55 -12.98 -17.66
CA PHE A 312 -46.81 -12.38 -18.06
C PHE A 312 -46.68 -11.84 -19.49
N MET A 313 -47.56 -12.33 -20.35
CA MET A 313 -47.81 -11.90 -21.74
C MET A 313 -48.41 -10.48 -21.77
N PRO A 314 -48.28 -9.74 -22.89
CA PRO A 314 -48.91 -8.45 -23.08
C PRO A 314 -50.31 -8.58 -23.72
N ALA A 315 -51.21 -7.65 -23.41
CA ALA A 315 -52.43 -7.39 -24.17
C ALA A 315 -52.77 -5.88 -24.11
N PRO A 316 -53.50 -5.33 -25.11
CA PRO A 316 -53.16 -4.06 -25.72
C PRO A 316 -54.04 -2.87 -25.30
N VAL A 317 -53.53 -1.70 -25.70
CA VAL A 317 -54.17 -0.39 -25.95
C VAL A 317 -55.71 -0.36 -25.91
N SER A 318 -56.24 0.44 -24.98
CA SER A 318 -57.20 1.55 -25.19
C SER A 318 -57.29 2.34 -23.90
#